data_AF-A0A7Y8LKQ4-F1
#
_entry.id   AF-A0A7Y8LKQ4-F1
#
_cell.length_a   1.000
_cell.length_b   1.000
_cell.length_c   1.000
_cell.angle_alpha   90.00
_cell.angle_beta   90.00
_cell.angle_gamma   90.00
#
_symmetry.space_group_name_H-M   'P 1'
#
loop_
_entity.id
_entity.type
_entity.pdbx_description
1 polymer ?
#
loop_
_entity_poly.entity_id
_entity_poly.type
_entity_poly.pdbx_seq_one_letter_code
_entity_poly.pdbx_strand_id
1 'polypeptide(L)' 'MTKKIFYPLFTLTLMLYFGQANAQLDRSTSKVGTTAAQFLKIGAGARAIGMGGTYTAVSNDIYSIYYNP' A
#
# COMPACT_ATOMS: atom_id res chain seq x y z
N MET A 1 46.73 -33.55 -2.54
CA MET A 1 46.49 -32.41 -1.63
C MET A 1 45.31 -31.53 -2.07
N THR A 2 44.98 -31.50 -3.36
CA THR A 2 43.90 -30.68 -3.96
C THR A 2 42.48 -31.02 -3.50
N LYS A 3 42.15 -32.30 -3.28
CA LYS A 3 40.78 -32.71 -2.88
C LYS A 3 40.34 -32.20 -1.50
N LYS A 4 41.28 -32.00 -0.56
CA LYS A 4 40.97 -31.50 0.80
C LYS A 4 40.60 -30.01 0.82
N ILE A 5 41.04 -29.26 -0.20
CA ILE A 5 40.74 -27.83 -0.41
C ILE A 5 39.42 -27.62 -1.17
N PHE A 6 38.98 -28.62 -1.95
CA PHE A 6 37.77 -28.50 -2.76
C PHE A 6 36.48 -28.54 -1.92
N TYR A 7 36.43 -29.40 -0.90
CA TYR A 7 35.28 -29.49 0.01
C TYR A 7 34.94 -28.18 0.74
N PRO A 8 35.90 -27.48 1.40
CA PRO A 8 35.58 -26.22 2.08
C PRO A 8 35.21 -25.10 1.09
N LEU A 9 35.77 -25.11 -0.12
CA LEU A 9 35.43 -24.14 -1.17
C LEU A 9 33.98 -24.33 -1.66
N PHE A 10 33.56 -25.58 -1.86
CA PHE A 10 32.19 -25.91 -2.25
C PHE A 10 31.18 -25.50 -1.18
N THR A 11 31.48 -25.78 0.11
CA THR A 11 30.60 -25.39 1.22
C THR A 11 30.52 -23.86 1.39
N LEU A 12 31.62 -23.13 1.20
CA LEU A 12 31.64 -21.67 1.28
C LEU A 12 30.80 -21.05 0.16
N THR A 13 30.88 -21.61 -1.04
CA THR A 13 30.11 -21.13 -2.20
C THR A 13 28.61 -21.38 -1.99
N LEU A 14 28.22 -22.55 -1.46
CA LEU A 14 26.84 -22.88 -1.14
C LEU A 14 26.23 -21.95 -0.08
N MET A 15 27.02 -21.55 0.94
CA MET A 15 26.61 -20.62 1.99
C MET A 15 26.30 -19.22 1.45
N LEU A 16 27.08 -18.74 0.48
CA LEU A 16 26.89 -17.42 -0.13
C LEU A 16 25.64 -17.35 -1.02
N TYR A 17 25.23 -18.47 -1.64
CA TYR A 17 23.99 -18.53 -2.42
C TYR A 17 22.72 -18.42 -1.57
N PHE A 18 22.74 -18.92 -0.32
CA PHE A 18 21.58 -18.83 0.59
C PHE A 18 21.44 -17.47 1.30
N GLY A 19 22.46 -16.60 1.26
CA GLY A 19 22.50 -15.34 1.99
C GLY A 19 21.74 -14.16 1.36
N GLN A 20 20.90 -14.38 0.35
CA GLN A 20 20.13 -13.31 -0.30
C GLN A 20 19.01 -12.79 0.63
N ALA A 21 19.37 -11.89 1.55
CA ALA A 21 18.44 -11.19 2.41
C ALA A 21 17.65 -10.15 1.59
N ASN A 22 16.40 -10.46 1.27
CA ASN A 22 15.47 -9.50 0.67
C ASN A 22 14.97 -8.57 1.78
N ALA A 23 15.63 -7.41 1.94
CA ALA A 23 15.13 -6.36 2.80
C ALA A 23 13.88 -5.74 2.14
N GLN A 24 12.69 -6.02 2.68
CA GLN A 24 11.49 -5.28 2.31
C GLN A 24 11.59 -3.87 2.88
N LEU A 25 11.63 -2.87 2.00
CA LEU A 25 11.45 -1.47 2.37
C LEU A 25 9.99 -1.28 2.77
N ASP A 26 9.69 -1.36 4.08
CA ASP A 26 8.37 -1.03 4.60
C ASP A 26 8.12 0.48 4.51
N ARG A 27 7.75 0.92 3.31
CA ARG A 27 7.43 2.32 3.01
C ARG A 27 5.99 2.58 3.42
N SER A 28 5.75 2.65 4.73
CA SER A 28 4.53 3.23 5.29
C SER A 28 4.52 4.73 5.01
N THR A 29 4.29 5.10 3.75
CA THR A 29 4.05 6.48 3.35
C THR A 29 2.61 6.80 3.69
N SER A 30 2.42 7.61 4.73
CA SER A 30 1.16 8.30 4.96
C SER A 30 0.89 9.15 3.73
N LYS A 31 0.02 8.66 2.83
CA LYS A 31 -0.34 9.30 1.55
C LYS A 31 -1.26 10.51 1.80
N VAL A 32 -0.88 11.34 2.77
CA VAL A 32 -1.56 12.55 3.21
C VAL A 32 -0.85 13.70 2.49
N GLY A 33 -1.62 14.52 1.78
CA GLY A 33 -1.09 15.70 1.06
C GLY A 33 -0.50 15.42 -0.32
N THR A 34 -0.39 14.16 -0.75
CA THR A 34 0.16 13.81 -2.08
C THR A 34 -0.90 13.59 -3.16
N THR A 35 -2.19 13.58 -2.79
CA THR A 35 -3.33 13.52 -3.72
C THR A 35 -3.86 14.92 -4.01
N ALA A 36 -3.98 15.27 -5.30
CA ALA A 36 -4.48 16.57 -5.74
C ALA A 36 -5.95 16.84 -5.32
N ALA A 37 -6.75 15.80 -5.15
CA ALA A 37 -8.18 15.89 -4.84
C ALA A 37 -8.49 15.84 -3.33
N GLN A 38 -7.74 16.57 -2.49
CA GLN A 38 -8.03 16.62 -1.04
C GLN A 38 -9.40 17.22 -0.72
N PHE A 39 -9.93 18.07 -1.60
CA PHE A 39 -11.26 18.65 -1.47
C PHE A 39 -12.38 17.59 -1.45
N LEU A 40 -12.17 16.40 -2.03
CA LEU A 40 -13.14 15.29 -2.00
C LEU A 40 -13.25 14.63 -0.60
N LYS A 41 -12.45 15.08 0.37
CA LYS A 41 -12.65 14.72 1.78
C LYS A 41 -13.66 15.63 2.47
N ILE A 42 -13.95 16.79 1.89
CA ILE A 42 -14.91 17.74 2.43
C ILE A 42 -16.29 17.33 1.91
N GLY A 43 -17.12 16.77 2.78
CA GLY A 43 -18.45 16.29 2.39
C GLY A 43 -19.28 17.34 1.65
N ALA A 44 -20.07 16.89 0.68
CA ALA A 44 -20.97 17.73 -0.12
C ALA A 44 -22.43 17.45 0.26
N GLY A 45 -23.23 18.51 0.46
CA GLY A 45 -24.66 18.38 0.75
C GLY A 45 -24.98 18.15 2.23
N ALA A 46 -25.90 18.97 2.76
CA ALA A 46 -26.26 18.97 4.19
C ALA A 46 -26.83 17.62 4.66
N ARG A 47 -27.59 16.93 3.81
CA ARG A 47 -28.20 15.63 4.13
C ARG A 47 -27.15 14.53 4.30
N ALA A 48 -26.19 14.45 3.38
CA ALA A 48 -25.12 13.45 3.45
C ALA A 48 -24.21 13.69 4.66
N ILE A 49 -23.88 14.95 4.95
CA ILE A 49 -23.12 15.33 6.14
C ILE A 49 -23.89 15.01 7.42
N GLY A 50 -25.21 15.30 7.46
CA GLY A 50 -26.06 14.97 8.61
C GLY A 50 -26.15 13.46 8.91
N MET A 51 -25.90 12.60 7.92
CA MET A 51 -25.79 11.15 8.09
C MET A 51 -24.35 10.67 8.30
N GLY A 52 -23.41 11.56 8.65
CA GLY A 52 -22.01 11.21 8.90
C GLY A 52 -21.23 10.82 7.64
N GLY A 53 -21.64 11.30 6.46
CA GLY A 53 -21.02 10.97 5.17
C GLY A 53 -21.48 9.63 4.58
N THR A 54 -22.47 8.97 5.19
CA THR A 54 -23.03 7.70 4.69
C THR A 54 -24.16 7.97 3.70
N TYR A 55 -23.81 8.15 2.41
CA TYR A 55 -24.79 8.47 1.35
C TYR A 55 -24.80 7.51 0.16
N THR A 56 -24.10 6.38 0.24
CA THR A 56 -23.87 5.50 -0.92
C THR A 56 -25.13 4.79 -1.42
N ALA A 57 -26.11 4.51 -0.56
CA ALA A 57 -27.36 3.84 -0.93
C ALA A 57 -28.46 4.78 -1.44
N VAL A 58 -28.23 6.09 -1.43
CA VAL A 58 -29.21 7.09 -1.87
C VAL A 58 -28.89 7.51 -3.30
N SER A 59 -29.81 7.25 -4.22
CA SER A 59 -29.65 7.55 -5.66
C SER A 59 -30.48 8.74 -6.17
N ASN A 60 -31.43 9.23 -5.37
CA ASN A 60 -32.46 10.18 -5.82
C ASN A 60 -32.10 11.67 -5.61
N ASP A 61 -30.83 12.03 -5.43
CA ASP A 61 -30.40 13.40 -5.17
C ASP A 61 -29.16 13.79 -6.00
N ILE A 62 -28.98 15.09 -6.28
CA ILE A 62 -27.84 15.63 -7.04
C ILE A 62 -26.52 15.31 -6.36
N TYR A 63 -26.49 15.28 -5.03
CA TYR A 63 -25.28 14.93 -4.27
C TYR A 63 -24.90 13.45 -4.39
N SER A 64 -25.77 12.57 -4.93
CA SER A 64 -25.45 11.14 -5.10
C SER A 64 -24.22 10.94 -5.99
N ILE A 65 -24.01 11.79 -7.00
CA ILE A 65 -22.84 11.75 -7.89
C ILE A 65 -21.50 11.87 -7.11
N TYR A 66 -21.50 12.61 -5.99
CA TYR A 66 -20.30 12.78 -5.16
C TYR A 66 -19.97 11.54 -4.31
N TYR A 67 -20.99 10.78 -3.88
CA TYR A 67 -20.84 9.66 -2.95
C TYR A 67 -20.95 8.28 -3.60
N ASN A 68 -21.72 8.16 -4.68
CA ASN A 68 -21.98 6.95 -5.45
C ASN A 68 -22.42 7.32 -6.88
N PRO A 69 -21.48 7.75 -7.76
CA PRO A 69 -21.76 7.99 -9.17
C PRO A 69 -22.22 6.72 -9.91
#